data_AF-A0A2V6RVZ0-F1
#
_entry.id   AF-A0A2V6RVZ0-F1
#
_cell.length_a   1.000
_cell.length_b   1.000
_cell.length_c   1.000
_cell.angle_alpha   90.00
_cell.angle_beta   90.00
_cell.angle_gamma   90.00
#
_symmetry.space_group_name_H-M   'P 1'
#
loop_
_entity.id
_entity.type
_entity.pdbx_description
1 polymer ?
#
loop_
_entity_poly.entity_id
_entity_poly.type
_entity_poly.pdbx_seq_one_letter_code
_entity_poly.pdbx_strand_id
1 'polypeptide(L)'
;MNRVTRVGGTRPLQRRTIVVTRAAPQAQRFVQLLEEAGARVLQAPTIAIEPPQSWEPLDAALDALDTFTWVVFTSVNGVVMVDRRLSARGLGWAAVGRKRVAAIGPATAEALAEHDVRVEVVPDEYRAEALVERLRGALAPGDRVLLPRAKETRDVLVVELRRLGASVTEVPAYQTRRVENGAGRLREALAAGAIDAVTFTSSSTARNFAELFTEEERRAWRGRVTIASIGPITAATAAEYGLTTDVMPSEYTIPALARALADYFSRVPTRAGRRSRRSA
;
A
#
# COMPACT_ATOMS: atom_id res chain seq x y z
N MET A 1 -21.16 18.85 41.37
CA MET A 1 -21.66 17.78 40.47
C MET A 1 -21.68 18.32 39.05
N ASN A 2 -20.57 18.23 38.32
CA ASN A 2 -20.52 18.61 36.90
C ASN A 2 -20.67 17.36 36.04
N ARG A 3 -21.84 17.24 35.40
CA ARG A 3 -22.09 16.27 34.33
C ARG A 3 -21.18 16.63 33.17
N VAL A 4 -20.16 15.81 32.95
CA VAL A 4 -19.43 15.74 31.69
C VAL A 4 -20.40 15.21 30.64
N THR A 5 -20.90 16.10 29.79
CA THR A 5 -21.65 15.77 28.59
C THR A 5 -20.73 14.99 27.65
N ARG A 6 -20.99 13.69 27.50
CA ARG A 6 -20.41 12.85 26.45
C ARG A 6 -20.76 13.47 25.09
N VAL A 7 -19.78 14.03 24.39
CA VAL A 7 -19.89 14.31 22.96
C VAL A 7 -20.00 12.95 22.26
N GLY A 8 -21.17 12.64 21.71
CA GLY A 8 -21.43 11.41 20.96
C GLY A 8 -20.63 11.40 19.66
N GLY A 9 -19.39 10.90 19.71
CA GLY A 9 -18.56 10.67 18.53
C GLY A 9 -19.18 9.58 17.67
N THR A 10 -19.63 9.93 16.48
CA THR A 10 -20.17 8.98 15.50
C THR A 10 -19.11 7.92 15.19
N ARG A 11 -19.46 6.64 15.34
CA ARG A 11 -18.63 5.49 14.94
C ARG A 11 -19.17 4.94 13.62
N PRO A 12 -18.83 5.53 12.46
CA PRO A 12 -19.47 5.23 11.18
C PRO A 12 -19.27 3.77 10.74
N LEU A 13 -18.24 3.10 11.25
CA LEU A 13 -17.95 1.70 10.96
C LEU A 13 -18.46 0.75 12.05
N GLN A 14 -19.29 1.23 12.98
CA GLN A 14 -19.85 0.39 14.05
C GLN A 14 -20.57 -0.83 13.47
N ARG A 15 -20.26 -2.01 14.01
CA ARG A 15 -20.77 -3.32 13.56
C ARG A 15 -20.33 -3.73 12.15
N ARG A 16 -19.42 -3.00 11.50
CA ARG A 16 -18.82 -3.43 10.24
C ARG A 16 -17.63 -4.33 10.49
N THR A 17 -17.45 -5.31 9.64
CA THR A 17 -16.26 -6.15 9.60
C THR A 17 -15.49 -5.89 8.33
N ILE A 18 -14.26 -5.42 8.48
CA ILE A 18 -13.42 -5.00 7.36
C ILE A 18 -12.18 -5.88 7.29
N VAL A 19 -11.92 -6.43 6.11
CA VAL A 19 -10.72 -7.24 5.85
C VAL A 19 -9.58 -6.34 5.41
N VAL A 20 -8.44 -6.48 6.09
CA VAL A 20 -7.19 -5.80 5.75
C VAL A 20 -6.22 -6.82 5.14
N THR A 21 -5.91 -6.67 3.85
CA THR A 21 -5.12 -7.63 3.07
C THR A 21 -3.63 -7.30 2.96
N ARG A 22 -3.24 -6.10 3.40
CA ARG A 22 -1.85 -5.65 3.33
C ARG A 22 -0.95 -6.43 4.28
N ALA A 23 0.36 -6.38 4.03
CA ALA A 23 1.37 -7.05 4.85
C ALA A 23 1.23 -6.67 6.34
N ALA A 24 1.31 -7.68 7.22
CA ALA A 24 1.03 -7.51 8.66
C ALA A 24 1.84 -6.39 9.35
N PRO A 25 3.18 -6.25 9.13
CA PRO A 25 3.95 -5.18 9.78
C PRO A 25 3.47 -3.77 9.42
N GLN A 26 2.79 -3.60 8.29
CA GLN A 26 2.29 -2.31 7.84
C GLN A 26 0.78 -2.13 8.06
N ALA A 27 0.09 -3.19 8.49
CA ALA A 27 -1.34 -3.15 8.69
C ALA A 27 -1.74 -2.28 9.88
N GLN A 28 -0.88 -2.18 10.89
CA GLN A 28 -1.23 -1.64 12.21
C GLN A 28 -1.88 -0.26 12.16
N ARG A 29 -1.29 0.71 11.45
CA ARG A 29 -1.89 2.06 11.35
C ARG A 29 -3.26 2.03 10.69
N PHE A 30 -3.43 1.20 9.66
CA PHE A 30 -4.72 1.07 8.99
C PHE A 30 -5.76 0.40 9.89
N VAL A 31 -5.37 -0.65 10.60
CA VAL A 31 -6.22 -1.34 11.59
C VAL A 31 -6.70 -0.35 12.65
N GLN A 32 -5.78 0.42 13.25
CA GLN A 32 -6.12 1.43 14.26
C GLN A 32 -7.16 2.43 13.75
N LEU A 33 -6.96 3.01 12.57
CA LEU A 33 -7.90 3.98 11.99
C LEU A 33 -9.31 3.39 11.79
N LEU A 34 -9.40 2.13 11.37
CA LEU A 34 -10.69 1.46 11.17
C LEU A 34 -11.36 1.12 12.52
N GLU A 35 -10.58 0.67 13.51
CA GLU A 35 -11.07 0.35 14.86
C GLU A 35 -11.52 1.60 15.63
N GLU A 36 -10.78 2.71 15.52
CA GLU A 36 -11.16 4.03 16.03
C GLU A 36 -12.52 4.49 15.47
N ALA A 37 -12.77 4.22 14.19
CA ALA A 37 -14.05 4.46 13.53
C ALA A 37 -15.15 3.42 13.87
N GLY A 38 -14.84 2.40 14.66
CA GLY A 38 -15.77 1.41 15.21
C GLY A 38 -15.85 0.07 14.47
N ALA A 39 -14.98 -0.17 13.48
CA ALA A 39 -14.94 -1.43 12.75
C ALA A 39 -14.38 -2.57 13.61
N ARG A 40 -14.81 -3.80 13.32
CA ARG A 40 -14.06 -5.01 13.64
C ARG A 40 -13.13 -5.31 12.46
N VAL A 41 -11.82 -5.38 12.70
CA VAL A 41 -10.86 -5.67 11.64
C VAL A 41 -10.51 -7.16 11.61
N LEU A 42 -10.59 -7.76 10.43
CA LEU A 42 -10.02 -9.08 10.16
C LEU A 42 -8.74 -8.89 9.34
N GLN A 43 -7.59 -9.12 9.95
CA GLN A 43 -6.32 -9.12 9.23
C GLN A 43 -6.21 -10.44 8.44
N ALA A 44 -6.08 -10.33 7.12
CA ALA A 44 -5.85 -11.47 6.23
C ALA A 44 -4.76 -11.10 5.21
N PRO A 45 -3.50 -10.94 5.65
CA PRO A 45 -2.40 -10.55 4.77
C PRO A 45 -2.26 -11.53 3.61
N THR A 46 -2.29 -11.03 2.38
CA THR A 46 -2.10 -11.85 1.17
C THR A 46 -0.68 -11.76 0.63
N ILE A 47 0.16 -10.94 1.27
CA ILE A 47 1.55 -10.74 0.97
C ILE A 47 2.41 -10.63 2.24
N ALA A 48 3.67 -11.01 2.12
CA ALA A 48 4.76 -10.67 3.02
C ALA A 48 5.81 -9.88 2.25
N ILE A 49 6.40 -8.88 2.91
CA ILE A 49 7.53 -8.12 2.38
C ILE A 49 8.80 -8.75 2.95
N GLU A 50 9.66 -9.25 2.08
CA GLU A 50 10.87 -9.97 2.44
C GLU A 50 12.11 -9.31 1.83
N PRO A 51 13.30 -9.51 2.45
CA PRO A 51 14.57 -9.17 1.82
C PRO A 51 14.67 -9.69 0.36
N PRO A 52 15.47 -9.04 -0.49
CA PRO A 52 15.78 -9.60 -1.80
C PRO A 52 16.56 -10.91 -1.62
N GLN A 53 16.55 -11.77 -2.65
CA GLN A 53 17.31 -13.03 -2.62
C GLN A 53 18.82 -12.80 -2.43
N SER A 54 19.35 -11.71 -2.99
CA SER A 54 20.72 -11.25 -2.78
C SER A 54 20.70 -9.75 -2.50
N TRP A 55 21.48 -9.32 -1.51
CA TRP A 55 21.74 -7.92 -1.24
C TRP A 55 22.83 -7.33 -2.12
N GLU A 56 23.63 -8.16 -2.82
CA GLU A 56 24.79 -7.71 -3.60
C GLU A 56 24.48 -6.57 -4.57
N PRO A 57 23.36 -6.56 -5.33
CA PRO A 57 23.06 -5.44 -6.22
C PRO A 57 22.82 -4.13 -5.47
N LEU A 58 22.12 -4.19 -4.32
CA LEU A 58 21.89 -3.02 -3.49
C LEU A 58 23.21 -2.57 -2.82
N ASP A 59 24.04 -3.50 -2.36
CA ASP A 59 25.34 -3.19 -1.75
C ASP A 59 26.26 -2.49 -2.72
N ALA A 60 26.41 -3.03 -3.94
CA ALA A 60 27.21 -2.42 -4.99
C ALA A 60 26.71 -1.02 -5.33
N ALA A 61 25.40 -0.81 -5.36
CA ALA A 61 24.83 0.52 -5.59
C ALA A 61 25.04 1.49 -4.41
N LEU A 62 24.97 1.00 -3.17
CA LEU A 62 25.27 1.80 -1.99
C LEU A 62 26.78 2.15 -1.90
N ASP A 63 27.66 1.26 -2.36
CA ASP A 63 29.11 1.53 -2.46
C ASP A 63 29.42 2.54 -3.56
N ALA A 64 28.69 2.47 -4.66
CA ALA A 64 28.77 3.44 -5.75
C ALA A 64 27.83 4.64 -5.55
N LEU A 65 27.32 4.89 -4.33
CA LEU A 65 26.28 5.90 -4.10
C LEU A 65 26.69 7.28 -4.60
N ASP A 66 27.97 7.62 -4.49
CA ASP A 66 28.52 8.89 -4.94
C ASP A 66 28.49 9.11 -6.46
N THR A 67 28.31 8.04 -7.21
CA THR A 67 28.19 8.11 -8.66
C THR A 67 26.78 8.46 -9.14
N PHE A 68 25.78 8.41 -8.25
CA PHE A 68 24.40 8.76 -8.57
C PHE A 68 24.14 10.24 -8.28
N THR A 69 23.34 10.87 -9.14
CA THR A 69 22.82 12.22 -8.90
C THR A 69 21.45 12.17 -8.23
N TRP A 70 20.68 11.10 -8.50
CA TRP A 70 19.34 10.89 -7.97
C TRP A 70 19.18 9.56 -7.25
N VAL A 71 18.35 9.57 -6.20
CA VAL A 71 17.78 8.36 -5.61
C VAL A 71 16.26 8.47 -5.62
N VAL A 72 15.59 7.50 -6.23
CA VAL A 72 14.13 7.52 -6.41
C VAL A 72 13.50 6.38 -5.62
N PHE A 73 12.56 6.71 -4.74
CA PHE A 73 11.80 5.75 -3.94
C PHE A 73 10.35 5.67 -4.40
N THR A 74 9.90 4.48 -4.75
CA THR A 74 8.52 4.26 -5.24
C THR A 74 7.58 3.75 -4.16
N SER A 75 8.12 3.36 -3.00
CA SER A 75 7.32 2.84 -1.89
C SER A 75 8.05 2.97 -0.55
N VAL A 76 7.26 3.03 0.52
CA VAL A 76 7.74 2.92 1.92
C VAL A 76 8.53 1.62 2.13
N ASN A 77 8.19 0.52 1.44
CA ASN A 77 8.96 -0.73 1.51
C ASN A 77 10.41 -0.56 1.07
N GLY A 78 10.61 0.21 0.00
CA GLY A 78 11.96 0.54 -0.49
C GLY A 78 12.76 1.30 0.56
N VAL A 79 12.13 2.29 1.21
CA VAL A 79 12.75 3.09 2.28
C VAL A 79 13.15 2.18 3.46
N VAL A 80 12.21 1.39 3.99
CA VAL A 80 12.46 0.49 5.13
C VAL A 80 13.56 -0.52 4.85
N MET A 81 13.63 -1.06 3.63
CA MET A 81 14.64 -2.07 3.29
C MET A 81 16.01 -1.46 3.01
N VAL A 82 16.05 -0.25 2.46
CA VAL A 82 17.29 0.53 2.36
C VAL A 82 17.77 0.92 3.75
N ASP A 83 16.90 1.38 4.65
CA ASP A 83 17.24 1.69 6.05
C ASP A 83 17.86 0.49 6.77
N ARG A 84 17.18 -0.66 6.69
CA ARG A 84 17.68 -1.93 7.23
C ARG A 84 19.06 -2.25 6.67
N ARG A 85 19.28 -2.03 5.37
CA ARG A 85 20.55 -2.36 4.74
C ARG A 85 21.66 -1.37 5.08
N LEU A 86 21.38 -0.07 5.09
CA LEU A 86 22.31 0.97 5.54
C LEU A 86 22.79 0.66 6.96
N SER A 87 21.86 0.40 7.89
CA SER A 87 22.16 0.03 9.28
C SER A 87 23.04 -1.22 9.38
N ALA A 88 22.72 -2.27 8.62
CA ALA A 88 23.52 -3.50 8.60
C ALA A 88 24.94 -3.31 8.05
N ARG A 89 25.17 -2.24 7.28
CA ARG A 89 26.48 -1.89 6.71
C ARG A 89 27.21 -0.80 7.50
N GLY A 90 26.63 -0.31 8.60
CA GLY A 90 27.18 0.82 9.36
C GLY A 90 27.16 2.14 8.58
N LEU A 91 26.29 2.26 7.57
CA LEU A 91 26.08 3.48 6.79
C LEU A 91 24.89 4.27 7.33
N GLY A 92 24.91 5.58 7.13
CA GLY A 92 23.81 6.48 7.51
C GLY A 92 23.09 7.07 6.31
N TRP A 93 21.83 7.47 6.52
CA TRP A 93 21.00 8.15 5.52
C TRP A 93 21.59 9.46 5.00
N ALA A 94 22.51 10.09 5.74
CA ALA A 94 23.22 11.28 5.30
C ALA A 94 23.91 11.13 3.93
N ALA A 95 24.36 9.91 3.56
CA ALA A 95 24.95 9.67 2.24
C ALA A 95 23.89 9.75 1.12
N VAL A 96 22.67 9.28 1.38
CA VAL A 96 21.52 9.38 0.47
C VAL A 96 21.01 10.83 0.43
N GLY A 97 20.94 11.51 1.58
CA GLY A 97 20.48 12.90 1.69
C GLY A 97 21.37 13.93 1.00
N ARG A 98 22.61 13.57 0.60
CA ARG A 98 23.47 14.39 -0.26
C ARG A 98 23.07 14.34 -1.74
N LYS A 99 22.19 13.41 -2.12
CA LYS A 99 21.69 13.24 -3.49
C LYS A 99 20.36 13.94 -3.64
N ARG A 100 19.92 14.14 -4.88
CA ARG A 100 18.56 14.59 -5.15
C ARG A 100 17.62 13.41 -4.96
N VAL A 101 16.57 13.59 -4.15
CA VAL A 101 15.69 12.49 -3.78
C VAL A 101 14.29 12.75 -4.32
N ALA A 102 13.70 11.73 -4.95
CA ALA A 102 12.30 11.77 -5.37
C ALA A 102 11.52 10.62 -4.75
N ALA A 103 10.25 10.87 -4.47
CA ALA A 103 9.32 9.86 -3.97
C ALA A 103 8.02 9.89 -4.77
N ILE A 104 7.43 8.72 -5.07
CA ILE A 104 6.15 8.67 -5.80
C ILE A 104 4.98 9.24 -4.98
N GLY A 105 4.99 9.11 -3.65
CA GLY A 105 3.83 9.50 -2.85
C GLY A 105 4.19 10.02 -1.46
N PRO A 106 3.24 10.71 -0.80
CA PRO A 106 3.48 11.43 0.45
C PRO A 106 3.94 10.49 1.57
N ALA A 107 3.38 9.29 1.70
CA ALA A 107 3.81 8.33 2.72
C ALA A 107 5.27 7.88 2.54
N THR A 108 5.75 7.78 1.29
CA THR A 108 7.16 7.47 1.01
C THR A 108 8.05 8.67 1.34
N ALA A 109 7.59 9.88 1.07
CA ALA A 109 8.31 11.10 1.43
C ALA A 109 8.38 11.33 2.95
N GLU A 110 7.29 11.05 3.67
CA GLU A 110 7.23 11.07 5.13
C GLU A 110 8.21 10.06 5.73
N ALA A 111 8.25 8.82 5.23
CA ALA A 111 9.20 7.81 5.68
C ALA A 111 10.67 8.23 5.43
N LEU A 112 10.96 8.97 4.37
CA LEU A 112 12.30 9.54 4.13
C LEU A 112 12.61 10.70 5.09
N ALA A 113 11.61 11.52 5.42
CA ALA A 113 11.76 12.64 6.35
C ALA A 113 12.05 12.16 7.79
N GLU A 114 11.56 11.00 8.20
CA GLU A 114 11.94 10.34 9.48
C GLU A 114 13.45 10.05 9.59
N HIS A 115 14.16 10.06 8.47
CA HIS A 115 15.60 9.87 8.38
C HIS A 115 16.36 11.15 7.98
N ASP A 116 15.75 12.33 8.15
CA ASP A 116 16.29 13.64 7.77
C ASP A 116 16.64 13.78 6.28
N VAL A 117 15.99 12.98 5.41
CA VAL A 117 16.18 13.06 3.96
C VAL A 117 15.13 13.97 3.34
N ARG A 118 15.58 15.11 2.79
CA ARG A 118 14.70 16.01 2.05
C ARG A 118 14.35 15.44 0.69
N VAL A 119 13.05 15.21 0.47
CA VAL A 119 12.53 14.86 -0.86
C VAL A 119 12.34 16.13 -1.68
N GLU A 120 12.97 16.17 -2.85
CA GLU A 120 12.89 17.29 -3.79
C GLU A 120 11.64 17.22 -4.66
N VAL A 121 11.27 16.00 -5.08
CA VAL A 121 10.15 15.79 -6.01
C VAL A 121 9.17 14.77 -5.44
N VAL A 122 7.92 15.21 -5.30
CA VAL A 122 6.73 14.37 -5.09
C VAL A 122 5.66 14.83 -6.09
N PRO A 123 5.08 13.94 -6.90
CA PRO A 123 4.03 14.30 -7.83
C PRO A 123 2.68 14.52 -7.13
N ASP A 124 1.82 15.30 -7.76
CA ASP A 124 0.47 15.57 -7.27
C ASP A 124 -0.42 14.31 -7.38
N GLU A 125 -0.23 13.53 -8.45
CA GLU A 125 -0.78 12.18 -8.58
C GLU A 125 0.27 11.13 -8.20
N TYR A 126 -0.06 10.22 -7.28
CA TYR A 126 0.91 9.26 -6.73
C TYR A 126 1.12 8.04 -7.64
N ARG A 127 1.56 8.30 -8.88
CA ARG A 127 1.79 7.33 -9.94
C ARG A 127 3.14 7.56 -10.63
N ALA A 128 3.64 6.53 -11.31
CA ALA A 128 4.93 6.57 -11.99
C ALA A 128 4.97 7.64 -13.09
N GLU A 129 3.89 7.77 -13.87
CA GLU A 129 3.78 8.70 -14.99
C GLU A 129 3.84 10.16 -14.52
N ALA A 130 3.12 10.50 -13.46
CA ALA A 130 3.13 11.84 -12.87
C ALA A 130 4.50 12.17 -12.24
N LEU A 131 5.18 11.19 -11.64
CA LEU A 131 6.55 11.37 -11.17
C LEU A 131 7.50 11.72 -12.34
N VAL A 132 7.38 11.02 -13.47
CA VAL A 132 8.17 11.30 -14.69
C VAL A 132 7.93 12.73 -15.17
N GLU A 133 6.69 13.20 -15.20
CA GLU A 133 6.37 14.56 -15.63
C GLU A 133 7.04 15.62 -14.74
N ARG A 134 7.00 15.43 -13.41
CA ARG A 134 7.68 16.33 -12.47
C ARG A 134 9.20 16.25 -12.59
N LEU A 135 9.73 15.05 -12.85
CA LEU A 135 11.15 14.85 -13.05
C LEU A 135 11.65 15.39 -14.40
N ARG A 136 10.80 15.55 -15.43
CA ARG A 136 11.19 16.11 -16.74
C ARG A 136 11.81 17.50 -16.63
N GLY A 137 11.34 18.33 -15.71
CA GLY A 137 11.90 19.67 -15.45
C GLY A 137 13.08 19.69 -14.49
N ALA A 138 13.39 18.56 -13.85
CA ALA A 138 14.38 18.45 -12.79
C ALA A 138 15.61 17.61 -13.20
N LEU A 139 15.41 16.58 -14.02
CA LEU A 139 16.45 15.71 -14.57
C LEU A 139 17.17 16.38 -15.73
N ALA A 140 18.48 16.17 -15.81
CA ALA A 140 19.30 16.50 -16.97
C ALA A 140 19.75 15.23 -17.71
N PRO A 141 19.96 15.28 -19.03
CA PRO A 141 20.62 14.20 -19.74
C PRO A 141 21.99 13.86 -19.10
N GLY A 142 22.25 12.57 -18.89
CA GLY A 142 23.44 12.09 -18.18
C GLY A 142 23.27 11.93 -16.67
N ASP A 143 22.14 12.36 -16.08
CA ASP A 143 21.83 12.07 -14.69
C ASP A 143 21.85 10.56 -14.42
N ARG A 144 22.35 10.18 -13.24
CA ARG A 144 22.45 8.78 -12.82
C ARG A 144 21.48 8.54 -11.67
N VAL A 145 20.47 7.72 -11.96
CA VAL A 145 19.36 7.44 -11.05
C VAL A 145 19.56 6.06 -10.42
N LEU A 146 19.60 6.02 -9.09
CA LEU A 146 19.44 4.79 -8.32
C LEU A 146 17.96 4.58 -7.98
N LEU A 147 17.45 3.38 -8.27
CA LEU A 147 16.05 3.01 -8.03
C LEU A 147 15.95 1.73 -7.19
N PRO A 148 15.96 1.84 -5.84
CA PRO A 148 15.71 0.71 -4.95
C PRO A 148 14.22 0.34 -4.94
N ARG A 149 13.88 -0.88 -5.33
CA ARG A 149 12.49 -1.28 -5.61
C ARG A 149 12.19 -2.75 -5.37
N ALA A 150 10.92 -3.14 -5.56
CA ALA A 150 10.53 -4.55 -5.61
C ALA A 150 11.21 -5.27 -6.78
N LYS A 151 11.59 -6.54 -6.60
CA LYS A 151 12.18 -7.40 -7.65
C LYS A 151 11.31 -7.51 -8.92
N GLU A 152 10.00 -7.65 -8.76
CA GLU A 152 9.08 -7.95 -9.87
C GLU A 152 8.31 -6.71 -10.32
N THR A 153 8.84 -5.99 -11.30
CA THR A 153 8.10 -4.90 -11.97
C THR A 153 8.64 -4.66 -13.37
N ARG A 154 7.77 -4.74 -14.37
CA ARG A 154 7.97 -4.05 -15.66
C ARG A 154 7.55 -2.61 -15.42
N ASP A 155 8.51 -1.70 -15.35
CA ASP A 155 8.19 -0.34 -14.94
C ASP A 155 8.32 0.67 -16.08
N VAL A 156 7.20 1.31 -16.37
CA VAL A 156 7.10 2.50 -17.21
C VAL A 156 8.07 3.57 -16.72
N LEU A 157 8.27 3.71 -15.40
CA LEU A 157 9.18 4.68 -14.81
C LEU A 157 10.59 4.57 -15.39
N VAL A 158 11.14 3.36 -15.52
CA VAL A 158 12.53 3.15 -15.95
C VAL A 158 12.68 3.50 -17.42
N VAL A 159 11.72 3.06 -18.24
CA VAL A 159 11.69 3.36 -19.67
C VAL A 159 11.62 4.87 -19.88
N GLU A 160 10.73 5.55 -19.16
CA GLU A 160 10.54 6.98 -19.28
C GLU A 160 11.73 7.79 -18.76
N LEU A 161 12.33 7.42 -17.62
CA LEU A 161 13.55 8.06 -17.12
C LEU A 161 14.71 7.93 -18.12
N ARG A 162 14.87 6.76 -18.74
CA ARG A 162 15.85 6.56 -19.82
C ARG A 162 15.54 7.39 -21.06
N ARG A 163 14.26 7.57 -21.42
CA ARG A 163 13.84 8.47 -22.51
C ARG A 163 14.17 9.93 -22.23
N LEU A 164 14.18 10.35 -20.96
CA LEU A 164 14.65 11.67 -20.54
C LEU A 164 16.19 11.82 -20.56
N GLY A 165 16.93 10.78 -20.95
CA GLY A 165 18.39 10.81 -21.06
C GLY A 165 19.12 10.43 -19.78
N ALA A 166 18.41 9.94 -18.74
CA ALA A 166 19.04 9.46 -17.52
C ALA A 166 19.53 8.01 -17.64
N SER A 167 20.63 7.68 -16.99
CA SER A 167 21.05 6.31 -16.74
C SER A 167 20.38 5.78 -15.47
N VAL A 168 19.64 4.68 -15.57
CA VAL A 168 18.86 4.13 -14.45
C VAL A 168 19.44 2.80 -14.00
N THR A 169 19.90 2.75 -12.75
CA THR A 169 20.32 1.53 -12.04
C THR A 169 19.19 1.09 -11.11
N GLU A 170 18.52 0.01 -11.51
CA GLU A 170 17.46 -0.61 -10.73
C GLU A 170 18.05 -1.67 -9.81
N VAL A 171 17.74 -1.61 -8.51
CA VAL A 171 18.22 -2.60 -7.55
C VAL A 171 17.05 -3.21 -6.78
N PRO A 172 16.93 -4.54 -6.72
CA PRO A 172 15.96 -5.19 -5.85
C PRO A 172 16.29 -4.88 -4.39
N ALA A 173 15.48 -4.05 -3.75
CA ALA A 173 15.54 -3.77 -2.31
C ALA A 173 14.68 -4.73 -1.49
N TYR A 174 13.67 -5.35 -2.12
CA TYR A 174 12.80 -6.33 -1.49
C TYR A 174 12.10 -7.21 -2.51
N GLN A 175 11.49 -8.28 -2.02
CA GLN A 175 10.55 -9.09 -2.78
C GLN A 175 9.23 -9.22 -2.03
N THR A 176 8.16 -9.43 -2.79
CA THR A 176 6.84 -9.70 -2.23
C THR A 176 6.59 -11.19 -2.36
N ARG A 177 6.35 -11.89 -1.24
CA ARG A 177 5.94 -13.29 -1.25
C ARG A 177 4.46 -13.40 -0.98
N ARG A 178 3.77 -14.29 -1.69
CA ARG A 178 2.36 -14.62 -1.42
C ARG A 178 2.22 -15.29 -0.04
N VAL A 179 1.18 -14.91 0.68
CA VAL A 179 0.81 -15.50 1.97
C VAL A 179 -0.62 -16.01 1.87
N GLU A 180 -0.84 -17.24 2.34
CA GLU A 180 -2.17 -17.88 2.36
C GLU A 180 -2.65 -18.17 3.79
N ASN A 181 -1.91 -17.69 4.78
CA ASN A 181 -2.25 -17.86 6.19
C ASN A 181 -3.62 -17.23 6.48
N GLY A 182 -4.55 -18.03 7.01
CA GLY A 182 -5.90 -17.57 7.35
C GLY A 182 -6.91 -17.61 6.18
N ALA A 183 -6.54 -18.11 5.00
CA ALA A 183 -7.45 -18.25 3.86
C ALA A 183 -8.71 -19.06 4.19
N GLY A 184 -8.60 -20.12 4.99
CA GLY A 184 -9.75 -20.91 5.46
C GLY A 184 -10.74 -20.09 6.29
N ARG A 185 -10.25 -19.41 7.32
CA ARG A 185 -11.08 -18.52 8.18
C ARG A 185 -11.71 -17.38 7.39
N LEU A 186 -10.97 -16.81 6.44
CA LEU A 186 -11.47 -15.75 5.57
C LEU A 186 -12.59 -16.27 4.64
N ARG A 187 -12.39 -17.44 4.04
CA ARG A 187 -13.39 -18.12 3.20
C ARG A 187 -14.68 -18.40 3.96
N GLU A 188 -14.57 -18.97 5.17
CA GLU A 188 -15.71 -19.18 6.06
C GLU A 188 -16.43 -17.87 6.38
N ALA A 189 -15.70 -16.80 6.72
CA ALA A 189 -16.30 -15.51 7.04
C ALA A 189 -17.02 -14.87 5.84
N LEU A 190 -16.47 -14.98 4.63
CA LEU A 190 -17.09 -14.48 3.39
C LEU A 190 -18.33 -15.30 3.02
N ALA A 191 -18.23 -16.63 3.02
CA ALA A 191 -19.36 -17.53 2.73
C ALA A 191 -20.49 -17.34 3.74
N ALA A 192 -20.11 -17.20 5.02
CA ALA A 192 -21.02 -16.86 6.08
C ALA A 192 -21.46 -15.39 6.03
N GLY A 193 -21.14 -14.55 5.04
CA GLY A 193 -21.62 -13.16 4.95
C GLY A 193 -21.32 -12.28 6.16
N ALA A 194 -20.21 -12.56 6.86
CA ALA A 194 -19.77 -11.86 8.06
C ALA A 194 -18.76 -10.73 7.78
N ILE A 195 -18.45 -10.49 6.49
CA ILE A 195 -17.55 -9.46 6.00
C ILE A 195 -18.37 -8.38 5.29
N ASP A 196 -18.15 -7.13 5.65
CA ASP A 196 -18.78 -5.97 5.02
C ASP A 196 -17.90 -5.38 3.91
N ALA A 197 -16.58 -5.36 4.11
CA ALA A 197 -15.65 -4.86 3.12
C ALA A 197 -14.33 -5.63 3.06
N VAL A 198 -13.71 -5.64 1.88
CA VAL A 198 -12.33 -6.07 1.66
C VAL A 198 -11.54 -4.89 1.10
N THR A 199 -10.34 -4.68 1.65
CA THR A 199 -9.48 -3.56 1.28
C THR A 199 -8.25 -4.03 0.53
N PHE A 200 -7.84 -3.30 -0.51
CA PHE A 200 -6.63 -3.56 -1.29
C PHE A 200 -5.76 -2.30 -1.34
N THR A 201 -4.49 -2.45 -0.97
CA THR A 201 -3.52 -1.34 -0.94
C THR A 201 -2.44 -1.48 -2.00
N SER A 202 -2.50 -2.52 -2.81
CA SER A 202 -1.64 -2.73 -3.97
C SER A 202 -2.26 -3.75 -4.92
N SER A 203 -1.84 -3.74 -6.19
CA SER A 203 -2.20 -4.78 -7.17
C SER A 203 -1.88 -6.19 -6.69
N SER A 204 -0.75 -6.40 -5.99
CA SER A 204 -0.38 -7.71 -5.43
C SER A 204 -1.36 -8.17 -4.35
N THR A 205 -1.84 -7.26 -3.49
CA THR A 205 -2.86 -7.64 -2.48
C THR A 205 -4.18 -8.05 -3.12
N ALA A 206 -4.63 -7.34 -4.16
CA ALA A 206 -5.86 -7.63 -4.89
C ALA A 206 -5.77 -8.96 -5.65
N ARG A 207 -4.69 -9.16 -6.41
CA ARG A 207 -4.39 -10.39 -7.15
C ARG A 207 -4.36 -11.60 -6.23
N ASN A 208 -3.50 -11.57 -5.22
CA ASN A 208 -3.31 -12.71 -4.34
C ASN A 208 -4.60 -13.03 -3.58
N PHE A 209 -5.35 -12.02 -3.13
CA PHE A 209 -6.65 -12.23 -2.51
C PHE A 209 -7.63 -12.91 -3.48
N ALA A 210 -7.76 -12.40 -4.70
CA ALA A 210 -8.71 -12.95 -5.66
C ALA A 210 -8.40 -14.40 -6.02
N GLU A 211 -7.12 -14.74 -6.14
CA GLU A 211 -6.62 -16.09 -6.41
C GLU A 211 -6.71 -17.04 -5.21
N LEU A 212 -7.08 -16.57 -4.01
CA LEU A 212 -7.47 -17.47 -2.92
C LEU A 212 -8.83 -18.11 -3.17
N PHE A 213 -9.65 -17.55 -4.07
CA PHE A 213 -11.04 -17.97 -4.30
C PHE A 213 -11.24 -18.46 -5.73
N THR A 214 -12.17 -19.39 -5.92
CA THR A 214 -12.66 -19.71 -7.27
C THR A 214 -13.51 -18.57 -7.81
N GLU A 215 -13.76 -18.55 -9.13
CA GLU A 215 -14.66 -17.55 -9.71
C GLU A 215 -16.08 -17.67 -9.15
N GLU A 216 -16.57 -18.90 -8.92
CA GLU A 216 -17.88 -19.16 -8.31
C GLU A 216 -17.98 -18.58 -6.90
N GLU A 217 -16.95 -18.80 -6.07
CA GLU A 217 -16.88 -18.20 -4.73
C GLU A 217 -16.92 -16.67 -4.82
N ARG A 218 -16.12 -16.06 -5.71
CA ARG A 218 -16.13 -14.60 -5.92
C ARG A 218 -17.50 -14.10 -6.36
N ARG A 219 -18.16 -14.77 -7.30
CA ARG A 219 -19.52 -14.43 -7.75
C ARG A 219 -20.54 -14.53 -6.62
N ALA A 220 -20.40 -15.51 -5.73
CA ALA A 220 -21.34 -15.71 -4.63
C ALA A 220 -21.41 -14.47 -3.73
N TRP A 221 -20.28 -13.90 -3.30
CA TRP A 221 -20.27 -12.72 -2.42
C TRP A 221 -20.15 -11.38 -3.16
N ARG A 222 -20.07 -11.38 -4.50
CA ARG A 222 -20.12 -10.15 -5.32
C ARG A 222 -21.39 -9.33 -5.03
N GLY A 223 -21.24 -8.01 -4.91
CA GLY A 223 -22.33 -7.10 -4.55
C GLY A 223 -22.80 -7.21 -3.10
N ARG A 224 -22.37 -8.25 -2.36
CA ARG A 224 -22.63 -8.39 -0.92
C ARG A 224 -21.51 -7.84 -0.06
N VAL A 225 -20.29 -7.80 -0.59
CA VAL A 225 -19.07 -7.32 0.06
C VAL A 225 -18.56 -6.11 -0.71
N THR A 226 -18.34 -5.01 0.00
CA THR A 226 -17.77 -3.78 -0.56
C THR A 226 -16.29 -3.99 -0.86
N ILE A 227 -15.85 -3.65 -2.07
CA ILE A 227 -14.43 -3.65 -2.44
C ILE A 227 -13.89 -2.24 -2.34
N ALA A 228 -12.83 -2.06 -1.55
CA ALA A 228 -12.16 -0.78 -1.39
C ALA A 228 -10.72 -0.87 -1.90
N SER A 229 -10.37 -0.04 -2.87
CA SER A 229 -9.02 0.01 -3.44
C SER A 229 -8.38 1.36 -3.14
N ILE A 230 -7.10 1.36 -2.79
CA ILE A 230 -6.38 2.59 -2.45
C ILE A 230 -6.25 3.57 -3.62
N GLY A 231 -6.27 3.07 -4.86
CA GLY A 231 -6.07 3.89 -6.06
C GLY A 231 -6.31 3.12 -7.36
N PRO A 232 -6.23 3.81 -8.52
CA PRO A 232 -6.74 3.32 -9.80
C PRO A 232 -6.02 2.08 -10.33
N ILE A 233 -4.71 1.97 -10.12
CA ILE A 233 -3.94 0.78 -10.56
C ILE A 233 -4.39 -0.47 -9.78
N THR A 234 -4.64 -0.32 -8.48
CA THR A 234 -5.14 -1.43 -7.64
C THR A 234 -6.57 -1.80 -8.02
N ALA A 235 -7.42 -0.80 -8.29
CA ALA A 235 -8.79 -1.01 -8.73
C ALA A 235 -8.86 -1.73 -10.10
N ALA A 236 -7.99 -1.36 -11.05
CA ALA A 236 -7.87 -2.03 -12.34
C ALA A 236 -7.46 -3.50 -12.17
N THR A 237 -6.44 -3.78 -11.34
CA THR A 237 -6.06 -5.17 -11.06
C THR A 237 -7.20 -5.96 -10.39
N ALA A 238 -7.95 -5.36 -9.45
CA ALA A 238 -9.09 -6.04 -8.84
C ALA A 238 -10.19 -6.37 -9.89
N ALA A 239 -10.42 -5.46 -10.84
CA ALA A 239 -11.40 -5.64 -11.91
C ALA A 239 -11.07 -6.80 -12.87
N GLU A 240 -9.78 -7.08 -13.12
CA GLU A 240 -9.34 -8.26 -13.90
C GLU A 240 -9.85 -9.59 -13.33
N TYR A 241 -10.08 -9.65 -12.01
CA TYR A 241 -10.63 -10.81 -11.31
C TYR A 241 -12.14 -10.72 -11.04
N GLY A 242 -12.80 -9.71 -11.63
CA GLY A 242 -14.22 -9.44 -11.45
C GLY A 242 -14.57 -8.88 -10.07
N LEU A 243 -13.63 -8.18 -9.43
CA LEU A 243 -13.82 -7.44 -8.17
C LEU A 243 -13.89 -5.94 -8.46
N THR A 244 -15.10 -5.44 -8.74
CA THR A 244 -15.34 -4.01 -9.00
C THR A 244 -15.15 -3.21 -7.72
N THR A 245 -14.36 -2.13 -7.78
CA THR A 245 -14.12 -1.25 -6.64
C THR A 245 -15.33 -0.35 -6.39
N ASP A 246 -15.87 -0.39 -5.17
CA ASP A 246 -16.98 0.45 -4.68
C ASP A 246 -16.47 1.72 -3.97
N VAL A 247 -15.30 1.63 -3.33
CA VAL A 247 -14.71 2.72 -2.55
C VAL A 247 -13.28 2.96 -2.98
N MET A 248 -12.97 4.18 -3.37
CA MET A 248 -11.61 4.62 -3.68
C MET A 248 -11.45 6.07 -3.21
N PRO A 249 -10.43 6.38 -2.40
CA PRO A 249 -10.17 7.76 -2.00
C PRO A 249 -9.60 8.58 -3.17
N SER A 250 -9.75 9.91 -3.11
CA SER A 250 -9.08 10.85 -4.02
C SER A 250 -7.58 10.92 -3.78
N GLU A 251 -7.17 10.86 -2.52
CA GLU A 251 -5.78 10.75 -2.09
C GLU A 251 -5.43 9.27 -1.86
N TYR A 252 -4.40 8.74 -2.51
CA TYR A 252 -4.06 7.31 -2.43
C TYR A 252 -3.25 6.95 -1.17
N THR A 253 -3.77 7.35 -0.02
CA THR A 253 -3.15 7.16 1.30
C THR A 253 -4.03 6.29 2.21
N ILE A 254 -3.40 5.70 3.23
CA ILE A 254 -4.10 4.86 4.21
C ILE A 254 -5.11 5.66 5.04
N PRO A 255 -4.80 6.86 5.55
CA PRO A 255 -5.80 7.70 6.21
C PRO A 255 -6.97 8.04 5.30
N ALA A 256 -6.72 8.38 4.04
CA ALA A 256 -7.78 8.70 3.09
C ALA A 256 -8.66 7.49 2.76
N LEU A 257 -8.08 6.29 2.59
CA LEU A 257 -8.84 5.05 2.39
C LEU A 257 -9.74 4.72 3.59
N ALA A 258 -9.24 4.90 4.83
CA ALA A 258 -10.02 4.71 6.04
C ALA A 258 -11.19 5.70 6.14
N ARG A 259 -10.95 6.98 5.83
CA ARG A 259 -12.00 8.02 5.76
C ARG A 259 -13.04 7.70 4.68
N ALA A 260 -12.61 7.31 3.48
CA ALA A 260 -13.51 6.96 2.39
C ALA A 260 -14.43 5.78 2.74
N LEU A 261 -13.91 4.77 3.44
CA LEU A 261 -14.71 3.66 3.98
C LEU A 261 -15.73 4.14 5.02
N ALA A 262 -15.31 4.98 5.96
CA ALA A 262 -16.19 5.57 6.98
C ALA A 262 -17.33 6.38 6.32
N ASP A 263 -17.01 7.24 5.36
CA ASP A 263 -17.99 8.06 4.65
C ASP A 263 -18.95 7.19 3.83
N TYR A 264 -18.46 6.16 3.15
CA TYR A 264 -19.28 5.20 2.43
C TYR A 264 -20.29 4.52 3.36
N PHE A 265 -19.83 3.95 4.48
CA PHE A 265 -20.70 3.22 5.40
C PHE A 265 -21.57 4.09 6.31
N SER A 266 -21.31 5.40 6.38
CA SER A 266 -22.24 6.35 7.00
C SER A 266 -23.54 6.52 6.19
N ARG A 267 -23.47 6.30 4.88
CA ARG A 267 -24.60 6.44 3.93
C ARG A 267 -25.30 5.12 3.64
N VAL A 268 -24.61 4.00 3.83
CA VAL A 268 -25.16 2.66 3.61
C VAL A 268 -25.74 2.14 4.93
N PRO A 269 -27.04 1.81 5.05
CA PRO A 269 -27.59 1.24 6.27
C PRO A 269 -26.85 -0.04 6.70
N THR A 270 -26.61 -0.20 8.00
CA THR A 270 -26.13 -1.50 8.51
C THR A 270 -27.16 -2.57 8.21
N ARG A 271 -26.74 -3.72 7.64
CA ARG A 271 -27.63 -4.89 7.50
C ARG A 271 -28.20 -5.24 8.87
N ALA A 272 -29.50 -5.04 9.06
CA ALA A 272 -30.16 -5.24 10.35
C ALA A 272 -29.93 -6.68 10.87
N GLY A 273 -29.65 -6.76 12.17
CA GLY A 273 -29.41 -7.94 13.02
C GLY A 273 -29.63 -9.33 12.41
N ARG A 274 -28.52 -10.04 12.15
CA ARG A 274 -28.50 -11.50 12.10
C ARG A 274 -28.83 -12.07 13.48
N ARG A 275 -30.12 -12.32 13.75
CA ARG A 275 -30.51 -13.17 14.87
C ARG A 275 -29.90 -14.56 14.65
N SER A 276 -29.13 -15.02 15.63
CA SER A 276 -28.64 -16.39 15.69
C SER A 276 -29.84 -17.34 15.68
N ARG A 277 -30.07 -18.05 14.57
CA ARG A 277 -30.79 -19.32 14.64
C ARG A 277 -29.81 -20.32 15.27
N ARG A 278 -29.76 -20.34 16.60
CA ARG A 278 -29.40 -21.55 17.34
C ARG A 278 -30.65 -22.43 17.30
N SER A 279 -30.66 -23.39 16.40
CA SER A 279 -31.56 -24.54 16.50
C SER A 279 -30.88 -25.55 17.42
N ALA A 280 -31.42 -25.64 18.64
CA ALA A 280 -31.49 -26.91 19.36
C ALA A 280 -32.54 -27.80 18.69
#